data_AF-A0A498IJP8-F1
#
_entry.id   AF-A0A498IJP8-F1
#
_cell.length_a   1.000
_cell.length_b   1.000
_cell.length_c   1.000
_cell.angle_alpha   90.00
_cell.angle_beta   90.00
_cell.angle_gamma   90.00
#
_symmetry.space_group_name_H-M   'P 1'
#
loop_
_entity.id
_entity.type
_entity.pdbx_description
1 polymer ?
#
loop_
_entity_poly.entity_id
_entity_poly.type
_entity_poly.pdbx_seq_one_letter_code
_entity_poly.pdbx_strand_id
1 'polypeptide(L)' 'MTYANLMNNYFNPNSVYTEDDFRRHFRMRSHVFEHLLHDVHQVNPNFQQKLDRAGRPGFSPYQKVTVAL' A
#
# COMPACT_ATOMS: atom_id res chain seq x y z
N MET A 1 -2.23 10.53 -0.19
CA MET A 1 -3.07 9.61 0.62
C MET A 1 -2.28 9.22 1.88
N THR A 2 -2.81 9.46 3.08
CA THR A 2 -2.12 9.07 4.32
C THR A 2 -2.17 7.55 4.50
N TYR A 3 -1.25 7.00 5.31
CA TYR A 3 -1.22 5.56 5.59
C TYR A 3 -2.53 5.09 6.22
N ALA A 4 -3.02 5.81 7.24
CA ALA A 4 -4.26 5.48 7.93
C ALA A 4 -5.47 5.46 6.98
N ASN A 5 -5.60 6.45 6.09
CA ASN A 5 -6.71 6.48 5.13
C ASN A 5 -6.61 5.32 4.14
N LEU A 6 -5.41 5.00 3.65
CA LEU A 6 -5.21 3.87 2.73
C LEU A 6 -5.63 2.53 3.38
N MET A 7 -5.19 2.30 4.62
CA MET A 7 -5.52 1.07 5.36
C MET A 7 -7.02 0.98 5.64
N ASN A 8 -7.63 2.05 6.16
CA ASN A 8 -9.07 2.10 6.44
C ASN A 8 -9.93 1.95 5.17
N ASN A 9 -9.44 2.43 4.04
CA ASN A 9 -10.20 2.38 2.79
C ASN A 9 -10.17 0.98 2.16
N TYR A 10 -9.05 0.25 2.23
CA TYR A 10 -8.85 -0.93 1.38
C TYR A 10 -8.32 -2.19 2.06
N PHE A 11 -7.58 -2.10 3.18
CA PHE A 11 -6.77 -3.22 3.68
C PHE A 11 -7.13 -3.69 5.10
N ASN A 12 -7.82 -2.86 5.88
CA ASN A 12 -8.31 -3.27 7.20
C ASN A 12 -9.53 -4.20 7.06
N PRO A 13 -9.78 -5.10 8.04
CA PRO A 13 -10.92 -6.04 7.99
C PRO A 13 -12.29 -5.38 7.79
N ASN A 14 -12.48 -4.15 8.28
CA ASN A 14 -13.69 -3.35 8.11
C ASN A 14 -13.43 -2.20 7.12
N SER A 15 -12.83 -2.51 5.97
CA SER A 15 -12.51 -1.51 4.96
C SER A 15 -13.74 -0.82 4.41
N VAL A 16 -13.64 0.48 4.11
CA VAL A 16 -14.75 1.27 3.55
C VAL A 16 -15.15 0.76 2.16
N TYR A 17 -14.16 0.37 1.34
CA TYR A 17 -14.38 -0.07 -0.03
C TYR A 17 -14.37 -1.59 -0.15
N THR A 18 -15.18 -2.07 -1.09
CA THR A 18 -15.31 -3.50 -1.42
C THR A 18 -14.19 -3.98 -2.35
N GLU A 19 -14.08 -5.28 -2.55
CA GLU A 19 -13.15 -5.84 -3.54
C GLU A 19 -13.42 -5.33 -4.97
N ASP A 20 -14.69 -5.08 -5.33
CA ASP A 20 -15.05 -4.57 -6.66
C ASP A 20 -14.61 -3.11 -6.82
N ASP A 21 -14.71 -2.30 -5.77
CA ASP A 21 -14.17 -0.93 -5.76
C ASP A 21 -12.64 -0.94 -5.85
N PHE A 22 -11.99 -1.84 -5.11
CA PHE A 22 -10.54 -2.06 -5.20
C PHE A 22 -10.14 -2.42 -6.64
N ARG A 23 -10.84 -3.37 -7.27
CA ARG A 23 -10.60 -3.78 -8.66
C ARG A 23 -10.86 -2.65 -9.66
N ARG A 24 -11.84 -1.79 -9.42
CA ARG A 24 -12.08 -0.61 -10.28
C ARG A 24 -10.94 0.41 -10.14
N HIS A 25 -10.43 0.61 -8.93
CA HIS A 25 -9.38 1.58 -8.65
C HIS A 25 -7.99 1.11 -9.10
N PHE A 26 -7.55 -0.06 -8.65
CA PHE A 26 -6.22 -0.62 -8.91
C PHE A 26 -6.16 -1.52 -10.15
N ARG A 27 -7.31 -1.82 -10.77
CA ARG A 27 -7.42 -2.68 -11.96
C ARG A 27 -6.90 -4.11 -11.76
N MET A 28 -6.79 -4.55 -10.51
CA MET A 28 -6.35 -5.88 -10.09
C MET A 28 -7.06 -6.31 -8.79
N ARG A 29 -6.96 -7.60 -8.43
CA ARG A 29 -7.49 -8.10 -7.16
C ARG A 29 -6.55 -7.75 -6.00
N SER A 30 -7.10 -7.60 -4.79
CA SER A 30 -6.36 -7.26 -3.56
C SER A 30 -5.17 -8.19 -3.29
N HIS A 31 -5.37 -9.51 -3.40
CA HIS A 31 -4.27 -10.48 -3.21
C HIS A 31 -3.12 -10.32 -4.22
N VAL A 32 -3.40 -9.87 -5.45
CA VAL A 32 -2.36 -9.61 -6.45
C VAL A 32 -1.55 -8.38 -6.04
N PHE A 33 -2.23 -7.34 -5.54
CA PHE A 33 -1.56 -6.17 -4.98
C PHE A 33 -0.68 -6.56 -3.77
N GLU A 34 -1.18 -7.38 -2.86
CA GLU A 34 -0.42 -7.84 -1.69
C GLU A 34 0.81 -8.67 -2.08
N HIS A 35 0.69 -9.52 -3.09
CA HIS A 35 1.83 -10.28 -3.61
C HIS A 35 2.87 -9.37 -4.28
N LEU A 36 2.42 -8.43 -5.13
CA LEU A 36 3.30 -7.42 -5.73
C LEU A 36 4.01 -6.59 -4.65
N LEU A 37 3.27 -6.17 -3.63
CA LEU A 37 3.81 -5.42 -2.50
C LEU A 37 4.91 -6.21 -1.78
N HIS A 38 4.66 -7.48 -1.48
CA HIS A 38 5.62 -8.36 -0.82
C HIS A 38 6.90 -8.50 -1.66
N ASP A 39 6.77 -8.81 -2.95
CA ASP A 39 7.90 -9.04 -3.84
C ASP A 39 8.73 -7.77 -4.05
N VAL A 40 8.06 -6.64 -4.31
CA VAL A 40 8.74 -5.35 -4.49
C VAL A 40 9.42 -4.89 -3.20
N HIS A 41 8.78 -5.11 -2.05
CA HIS A 41 9.37 -4.80 -0.75
C HIS A 41 10.63 -5.63 -0.46
N GLN A 42 10.67 -6.89 -0.89
CA GLN A 42 11.84 -7.76 -0.75
C GLN A 42 12.97 -7.41 -1.70
N VAL A 43 12.65 -7.12 -2.97
CA VAL A 43 13.66 -6.93 -4.03
C VAL A 43 14.22 -5.50 -4.05
N ASN A 44 13.41 -4.49 -3.69
CA ASN A 44 13.78 -3.10 -3.85
C ASN A 44 13.90 -2.36 -2.50
N PRO A 45 15.12 -2.01 -2.05
CA PRO A 45 15.35 -1.27 -0.81
C PRO A 45 14.68 0.11 -0.75
N ASN A 46 14.25 0.68 -1.88
CA ASN A 46 13.48 1.92 -1.89
C ASN A 46 12.04 1.73 -1.41
N PHE A 47 11.50 0.52 -1.45
CA PHE A 47 10.15 0.22 -0.97
C PHE A 47 10.11 -0.10 0.52
N GLN A 48 11.25 -0.41 1.15
CA GLN A 48 11.37 -0.51 2.60
C GLN A 48 11.02 0.81 3.27
N GLN A 49 10.27 0.76 4.37
CA GLN A 49 9.98 1.96 5.15
C GLN A 49 11.23 2.41 5.92
N LYS A 50 11.60 3.68 5.77
CA LYS A 50 12.77 4.27 6.42
C LYS A 50 12.32 5.45 7.27
N LEU A 51 13.08 5.79 8.30
CA LEU A 51 12.88 7.03 9.04
C LEU A 51 13.39 8.21 8.20
N ASP A 52 12.65 9.31 8.24
CA ASP A 52 13.09 10.57 7.65
C ASP A 52 14.16 11.26 8.51
N ARG A 53 14.63 12.43 8.05
CA ARG A 53 15.66 13.21 8.77
C ARG A 53 15.21 13.65 10.18
N ALA A 54 13.90 13.75 10.42
CA ALA A 54 13.32 14.09 11.72
C ALA A 54 12.99 12.85 12.58
N GLY A 55 13.37 11.64 12.13
CA GLY A 55 13.12 10.39 12.84
C GLY A 55 11.69 9.86 12.70
N ARG A 56 10.89 10.40 11.78
CA ARG A 56 9.50 9.95 11.56
C ARG A 56 9.45 8.85 10.51
N PRO A 57 8.53 7.88 10.60
CA PRO A 57 8.34 6.90 9.54
C PRO A 57 7.99 7.58 8.22
N GLY A 58 8.80 7.35 7.20
CA GLY A 58 8.50 7.76 5.83
C GLY A 58 7.36 6.92 5.24
N PHE A 59 7.15 7.03 3.93
CA PHE A 59 6.09 6.28 3.27
C PHE A 59 6.24 4.77 3.45
N SER A 60 5.13 4.14 3.85
CA SER A 60 5.00 2.69 3.93
C SER A 60 5.14 2.05 2.53
N PRO A 61 5.47 0.75 2.47
CA PRO A 61 5.50 0.02 1.21
C PRO A 61 4.15 0.11 0.47
N TYR A 62 3.02 0.03 1.20
CA TYR A 62 1.67 0.17 0.65
C TYR A 62 1.50 1.51 -0.07
N GLN A 63 1.87 2.62 0.58
CA GLN A 63 1.77 3.94 -0.03
C GLN A 63 2.65 4.08 -1.27
N LYS A 64 3.86 3.50 -1.25
CA LYS A 64 4.79 3.57 -2.39
C LYS A 64 4.27 2.79 -3.59
N VAL A 65 3.72 1.59 -3.38
CA VAL A 65 3.11 0.79 -4.46
C VAL A 65 1.85 1.48 -4.97
N THR A 66 0.97 1.99 -4.09
CA THR A 66 -0.22 2.76 -4.51
C THR A 66 0.13 3.98 -5.37
N VAL A 67 1.24 4.65 -5.11
CA VAL A 67 1.68 5.81 -5.93
C VAL A 67 2.28 5.40 -7.27
N ALA A 68 2.83 4.17 -7.36
CA ALA A 68 3.43 3.65 -8.58
C ALA A 68 2.42 3.01 -9.55
N LEU A 69 1.23 2.66 -9.07
CA LEU A 69 0.10 2.13 -9.84
C LEU A 69 -0.81 3.26 -10.34
#